data_AF-A0A4Q0XUQ9-F1
#
_entry.id   AF-A0A4Q0XUQ9-F1
#
_cell.length_a   1.000
_cell.length_b   1.000
_cell.length_c   1.000
_cell.angle_alpha   90.00
_cell.angle_beta   90.00
_cell.angle_gamma   90.00
#
_symmetry.space_group_name_H-M   'P 1'
#
loop_
_entity.id
_entity.type
_entity.pdbx_description
1 polymer ?
#
loop_
_entity_poly.entity_id
_entity_poly.type
_entity_poly.pdbx_seq_one_letter_code
_entity_poly.pdbx_strand_id
1 'polypeptide(L)'
;MIEYTHKANEENDYITYNHFLIDDGLVPILYDDYYMYNTDKSDKKEIAQKLYDDNFVNKYDPVEHKQIFDLYINNESFMNKAKFIYSVVDVERYKTFVEQNPSIEEPNKYTLTYSVTDSKGVKVTMYHISITDIAFVF
;
A
#
# COMPACT_ATOMS: atom_id res chain seq x y z
N MET A 1 -13.83 -0.54 12.12
CA MET A 1 -13.55 -0.38 10.68
C MET A 1 -13.73 1.08 10.33
N ILE A 2 -12.76 1.67 9.64
CA ILE A 2 -12.77 3.05 9.17
C ILE A 2 -13.07 3.05 7.67
N GLU A 3 -14.02 3.88 7.26
CA GLU A 3 -14.26 4.21 5.85
C GLU A 3 -13.89 5.68 5.63
N TYR A 4 -13.03 5.95 4.65
CA TYR A 4 -12.57 7.30 4.36
C TYR A 4 -12.54 7.57 2.86
N THR A 5 -13.01 8.74 2.45
CA THR A 5 -13.01 9.19 1.06
C THR A 5 -12.31 10.54 0.94
N HIS A 6 -11.41 10.66 -0.02
CA HIS A 6 -10.68 11.89 -0.31
C HIS A 6 -10.75 12.22 -1.79
N LYS A 7 -10.95 13.49 -2.15
CA LYS A 7 -10.86 13.92 -3.55
C LYS A 7 -9.42 13.76 -4.05
N ALA A 8 -9.23 13.00 -5.12
CA ALA A 8 -7.92 12.69 -5.66
C ALA A 8 -7.52 13.63 -6.80
N ASN A 9 -8.40 13.78 -7.80
CA ASN A 9 -8.17 14.62 -8.98
C ASN A 9 -9.50 15.26 -9.45
N GLU A 10 -9.41 16.35 -10.20
CA GLU A 10 -10.50 16.97 -10.95
C GLU A 10 -9.98 17.43 -12.32
N GLU A 11 -10.52 16.84 -13.39
CA GLU A 11 -10.21 17.19 -14.77
C GLU A 11 -11.50 17.39 -15.56
N ASN A 12 -11.70 18.57 -16.15
CA ASN A 12 -12.85 18.87 -17.02
C ASN A 12 -14.21 18.40 -16.43
N ASP A 13 -14.49 18.82 -15.19
CA ASP A 13 -15.69 18.46 -14.40
C ASP A 13 -15.82 16.97 -14.01
N TYR A 14 -14.81 16.14 -14.31
CA TYR A 14 -14.72 14.77 -13.85
C TYR A 14 -13.83 14.68 -12.61
N ILE A 15 -14.40 14.20 -11.49
CA ILE A 15 -13.71 14.12 -10.20
C ILE A 15 -13.48 12.65 -9.87
N THR A 16 -12.27 12.33 -9.44
CA THR A 16 -11.97 11.02 -8.85
C THR A 16 -11.69 11.15 -7.36
N TYR A 17 -12.00 10.10 -6.63
CA TYR A 17 -11.85 10.01 -5.19
C TYR A 17 -11.07 8.76 -4.84
N ASN A 18 -10.14 8.91 -3.90
CA ASN A 18 -9.58 7.79 -3.17
C ASN A 18 -10.61 7.33 -2.15
N HIS A 19 -10.95 6.05 -2.18
CA HIS A 19 -11.84 5.41 -1.23
C HIS A 19 -11.07 4.33 -0.48
N PHE A 20 -11.04 4.42 0.85
CA PHE A 20 -10.37 3.49 1.74
C PHE A 20 -11.37 2.84 2.68
N LEU A 21 -11.25 1.53 2.83
CA LEU A 21 -11.92 0.75 3.87
C LEU A 21 -10.84 0.02 4.66
N ILE A 22 -10.71 0.32 5.95
CA ILE A 22 -9.57 -0.08 6.78
C ILE A 22 -10.10 -0.75 8.05
N ASP A 23 -9.60 -1.94 8.35
CA ASP A 23 -9.84 -2.56 9.65
C ASP A 23 -9.05 -1.87 10.76
N ASP A 24 -9.63 -1.82 11.97
CA ASP A 24 -9.07 -1.06 13.09
C ASP A 24 -7.66 -1.51 13.48
N GLY A 25 -7.32 -2.78 13.20
CA GLY A 25 -5.99 -3.32 13.47
C GLY A 25 -4.87 -2.72 12.61
N LEU A 26 -5.16 -2.21 11.40
CA LEU A 26 -4.14 -1.57 10.55
C LEU A 26 -3.97 -0.07 10.82
N VAL A 27 -4.96 0.60 11.40
CA VAL A 27 -4.93 2.05 11.62
C VAL A 27 -3.64 2.52 12.31
N PRO A 28 -3.11 1.84 13.36
CA PRO A 28 -1.91 2.29 14.05
C PRO A 28 -0.63 2.30 13.21
N ILE A 29 -0.58 1.57 12.09
CA ILE A 29 0.62 1.45 11.25
C ILE A 29 0.57 2.29 9.97
N LEU A 30 -0.53 2.97 9.70
CA LEU A 30 -0.65 3.83 8.53
C LEU A 30 0.03 5.20 8.77
N TYR A 31 0.52 5.81 7.69
CA TYR A 31 0.87 7.23 7.71
C TYR A 31 -0.38 8.08 8.01
N ASP A 32 -0.22 9.23 8.66
CA ASP A 32 -1.37 10.10 8.97
C ASP A 32 -2.02 10.70 7.70
N ASP A 33 -1.28 10.74 6.60
CA ASP A 33 -1.69 11.27 5.30
C ASP A 33 -1.89 10.16 4.24
N TYR A 34 -2.08 8.90 4.64
CA TYR A 34 -2.26 7.75 3.73
C TYR A 34 -3.30 8.00 2.61
N TYR A 35 -4.32 8.80 2.91
CA TYR A 35 -5.41 9.11 2.01
C TYR A 35 -5.03 10.05 0.86
N MET A 36 -3.85 10.68 0.94
CA MET A 36 -3.26 11.50 -0.12
C MET A 36 -2.62 10.67 -1.24
N TYR A 37 -2.59 9.34 -1.13
CA TYR A 37 -2.08 8.45 -2.19
C TYR A 37 -2.66 8.82 -3.57
N ASN A 38 -1.84 8.81 -4.63
CA ASN A 38 -2.25 9.18 -6.00
C ASN A 38 -2.89 10.57 -6.16
N THR A 39 -2.67 11.50 -5.22
CA THR A 39 -2.98 12.92 -5.41
C THR A 39 -1.71 13.71 -5.74
N ASP A 40 -1.87 14.91 -6.29
CA ASP A 40 -0.74 15.83 -6.57
C ASP A 40 0.01 16.25 -5.30
N LYS A 41 -0.59 16.05 -4.12
CA LYS A 41 0.01 16.35 -2.82
C LYS A 41 0.71 15.15 -2.18
N SER A 42 0.68 13.98 -2.83
CA SER A 42 1.41 12.80 -2.36
C SER A 42 2.92 13.01 -2.48
N ASP A 43 3.62 12.95 -1.36
CA ASP A 43 5.09 13.00 -1.29
C ASP A 43 5.72 11.60 -1.13
N LYS A 44 4.90 10.54 -1.13
CA LYS A 44 5.36 9.18 -0.79
C LYS A 44 6.01 8.41 -1.94
N LYS A 45 6.03 8.96 -3.15
CA LYS A 45 6.55 8.27 -4.35
C LYS A 45 8.04 7.93 -4.23
N GLU A 46 8.86 8.88 -3.77
CA GLU A 46 10.31 8.68 -3.66
C GLU A 46 10.66 7.66 -2.56
N ILE A 47 10.04 7.79 -1.39
CA ILE A 47 10.26 6.83 -0.29
C ILE A 47 9.75 5.43 -0.65
N ALA A 48 8.60 5.31 -1.32
CA ALA A 48 8.09 4.03 -1.78
C ALA A 48 9.00 3.35 -2.82
N GLN A 49 9.59 4.14 -3.73
CA GLN A 49 10.61 3.63 -4.66
C GLN A 49 11.84 3.15 -3.90
N LYS A 50 12.36 3.96 -2.97
CA LYS A 50 13.54 3.60 -2.17
C LYS A 50 13.32 2.31 -1.39
N LEU A 51 12.19 2.17 -0.70
CA LEU A 51 11.86 0.96 0.06
C LEU A 51 11.73 -0.27 -0.85
N TYR A 52 11.16 -0.11 -2.04
CA TYR A 52 11.10 -1.19 -3.01
C TYR A 52 12.48 -1.63 -3.48
N ASP A 53 13.36 -0.67 -3.77
CA ASP A 53 14.72 -0.98 -4.19
C ASP A 53 15.51 -1.67 -3.08
N ASP A 54 15.39 -1.18 -1.84
CA ASP A 54 16.09 -1.76 -0.69
C ASP A 54 15.61 -3.19 -0.35
N ASN A 55 14.30 -3.44 -0.41
CA ASN A 55 13.74 -4.75 -0.04
C ASN A 55 13.76 -5.78 -1.17
N PHE A 56 13.84 -5.34 -2.42
CA PHE A 56 13.81 -6.22 -3.58
C PHE A 56 14.99 -5.99 -4.53
N VAL A 57 15.03 -4.89 -5.27
CA VAL A 57 15.95 -4.73 -6.41
C VAL A 57 17.42 -4.90 -6.01
N ASN A 58 17.83 -4.29 -4.90
CA ASN A 58 19.21 -4.29 -4.42
C ASN A 58 19.57 -5.52 -3.59
N LYS A 59 18.57 -6.31 -3.17
CA LYS A 59 18.76 -7.47 -2.28
C LYS A 59 19.09 -8.76 -3.04
N TYR A 60 18.74 -8.82 -4.32
CA TYR A 60 18.83 -10.04 -5.12
C TYR A 60 19.71 -9.82 -6.36
N ASP A 61 20.53 -10.82 -6.67
CA ASP A 61 21.26 -10.87 -7.93
C ASP A 61 20.36 -11.37 -9.08
N PRO A 62 20.31 -10.69 -10.23
CA PRO A 62 19.41 -11.04 -11.34
C PRO A 62 19.72 -12.35 -12.05
N VAL A 63 20.95 -12.87 -11.93
CA VAL A 63 21.36 -14.14 -12.53
C VAL A 63 21.12 -15.28 -11.55
N GLU A 64 21.62 -15.16 -10.31
CA GLU A 64 21.49 -16.19 -9.29
C GLU A 64 20.06 -16.34 -8.77
N HIS A 65 19.31 -15.23 -8.70
CA HIS A 65 17.95 -15.20 -8.14
C HIS A 65 16.89 -14.91 -9.21
N LYS A 66 17.08 -15.43 -10.44
CA LYS A 66 16.16 -15.20 -11.57
C LYS A 66 14.68 -15.42 -11.23
N GLN A 67 14.36 -16.43 -10.42
CA GLN A 67 12.97 -16.71 -10.03
C GLN A 67 12.34 -15.57 -9.22
N ILE A 68 13.10 -14.92 -8.34
CA ILE A 68 12.63 -13.75 -7.58
C ILE A 68 12.37 -12.58 -8.53
N PHE A 69 13.24 -12.40 -9.52
CA PHE A 69 13.03 -11.39 -10.55
C PHE A 69 11.79 -11.65 -11.39
N ASP A 70 11.59 -12.88 -11.85
CA ASP A 70 10.44 -13.24 -12.69
C ASP A 70 9.11 -13.13 -11.93
N LEU A 71 9.06 -13.58 -10.68
CA LEU A 71 7.82 -13.57 -9.89
C LEU A 71 7.45 -12.19 -9.36
N TYR A 72 8.46 -11.41 -8.94
CA TYR A 72 8.26 -10.20 -8.16
C TYR A 72 8.86 -8.96 -8.84
N ILE A 73 10.17 -8.91 -9.07
CA ILE A 73 10.84 -7.63 -9.43
C ILE A 73 10.40 -7.12 -10.81
N ASN A 74 10.31 -8.01 -11.80
CA ASN A 74 9.88 -7.71 -13.16
C ASN A 74 8.35 -7.74 -13.32
N ASN A 75 7.62 -8.09 -12.27
CA ASN A 75 6.17 -8.13 -12.28
C ASN A 75 5.62 -6.76 -11.88
N GLU A 76 5.17 -6.00 -12.87
CA GLU A 76 4.66 -4.63 -12.66
C GLU A 76 3.49 -4.57 -11.68
N SER A 77 2.60 -5.57 -11.70
CA SER A 77 1.47 -5.64 -10.77
C SER A 77 1.95 -5.79 -9.32
N PHE A 78 2.94 -6.66 -9.10
CA PHE A 78 3.56 -6.82 -7.79
C PHE A 78 4.27 -5.53 -7.34
N MET A 79 5.09 -4.96 -8.22
CA MET A 79 5.82 -3.71 -7.96
C MET A 79 4.85 -2.58 -7.54
N ASN A 80 3.75 -2.41 -8.28
CA ASN A 80 2.77 -1.36 -8.00
C ASN A 80 2.05 -1.62 -6.66
N LYS A 81 1.71 -2.88 -6.35
CA LYS A 81 1.13 -3.24 -5.04
C LYS A 81 2.11 -3.00 -3.88
N ALA A 82 3.37 -3.36 -4.04
CA ALA A 82 4.40 -3.13 -3.03
C ALA A 82 4.63 -1.63 -2.79
N LYS A 83 4.75 -0.84 -3.85
CA LYS A 83 4.87 0.63 -3.76
C LYS A 83 3.64 1.28 -3.15
N PHE A 84 2.45 0.78 -3.43
CA PHE A 84 1.24 1.21 -2.74
C PHE A 84 1.34 0.97 -1.24
N ILE A 85 1.73 -0.24 -0.80
CA ILE A 85 1.92 -0.57 0.62
C ILE A 85 2.91 0.41 1.27
N TYR A 86 4.08 0.64 0.66
CA TYR A 86 5.07 1.58 1.18
C TYR A 86 4.61 3.05 1.19
N SER A 87 3.59 3.39 0.38
CA SER A 87 3.04 4.73 0.34
C SER A 87 1.98 4.98 1.41
N VAL A 88 1.42 3.92 2.00
CA VAL A 88 0.33 4.03 3.00
C VAL A 88 0.72 3.53 4.39
N VAL A 89 1.68 2.61 4.48
CA VAL A 89 2.21 2.07 5.75
C VAL A 89 3.47 2.81 6.14
N ASP A 90 3.48 3.34 7.37
CA ASP A 90 4.65 3.93 8.01
C ASP A 90 5.57 2.81 8.52
N VAL A 91 6.80 2.77 8.02
CA VAL A 91 7.78 1.72 8.34
C VAL A 91 8.17 1.69 9.81
N GLU A 92 8.27 2.85 10.48
CA GLU A 92 8.66 2.91 11.89
C GLU A 92 7.50 2.49 12.79
N ARG A 93 6.27 2.90 12.44
CA ARG A 93 5.07 2.39 13.13
C ARG A 93 4.89 0.89 12.93
N TYR A 94 5.15 0.39 11.71
CA TYR A 94 5.09 -1.05 11.42
C TYR A 94 6.10 -1.86 12.23
N LYS A 95 7.37 -1.42 12.30
CA LYS A 95 8.39 -2.06 13.16
C LYS A 95 7.94 -2.13 14.62
N THR A 96 7.49 -1.00 15.16
CA THR A 96 6.98 -0.93 16.54
C THR A 96 5.80 -1.88 16.75
N PHE A 97 4.89 -1.96 15.78
CA PHE A 97 3.75 -2.88 15.83
C PHE A 97 4.19 -4.35 15.86
N VAL A 98 5.15 -4.75 15.03
CA VAL A 98 5.67 -6.13 15.00
C VAL A 98 6.36 -6.51 16.32
N GLU A 99 7.13 -5.60 16.91
CA GLU A 99 7.77 -5.82 18.21
C GLU A 99 6.75 -6.03 19.34
N GLN A 100 5.65 -5.27 19.31
CA GLN A 100 4.57 -5.36 20.31
C GLN A 100 3.63 -6.55 20.08
N ASN A 101 3.57 -7.07 18.85
CA ASN A 101 2.64 -8.12 18.44
C ASN A 101 3.40 -9.28 17.77
N PRO A 102 4.17 -10.08 18.54
CA PRO A 102 5.00 -11.16 18.00
C PRO A 102 4.19 -12.28 17.34
N SER A 103 2.88 -12.35 17.60
CA SER A 103 1.95 -13.27 16.96
C SER A 103 0.61 -12.59 16.71
N ILE A 104 0.03 -12.83 15.53
CA ILE A 104 -1.30 -12.32 15.16
C ILE A 104 -2.23 -13.52 14.98
N GLU A 105 -3.22 -13.65 15.88
CA GLU A 105 -4.18 -14.75 15.85
C GLU A 105 -5.27 -14.55 14.79
N GLU A 106 -5.65 -13.29 14.52
CA GLU A 106 -6.73 -12.93 13.60
C GLU A 106 -6.26 -11.98 12.49
N PRO A 107 -5.52 -12.46 11.48
CA PRO A 107 -4.97 -11.60 10.41
C PRO A 107 -6.05 -10.87 9.60
N ASN A 108 -7.28 -11.39 9.58
CA ASN A 108 -8.43 -10.76 8.92
C ASN A 108 -8.89 -9.46 9.59
N LYS A 109 -8.43 -9.16 10.81
CA LYS A 109 -8.66 -7.85 11.47
C LYS A 109 -7.64 -6.78 11.04
N TYR A 110 -6.80 -7.11 10.07
CA TYR A 110 -5.73 -6.26 9.59
C TYR A 110 -5.78 -6.19 8.07
N THR A 111 -6.88 -5.66 7.52
CA THR A 111 -7.03 -5.47 6.09
C THR A 111 -7.29 -4.01 5.71
N LEU A 112 -6.85 -3.65 4.50
CA LEU A 112 -7.12 -2.37 3.86
C LEU A 112 -7.55 -2.65 2.43
N THR A 113 -8.68 -2.05 2.04
CA THR A 113 -9.14 -2.01 0.65
C THR A 113 -9.05 -0.59 0.15
N TYR A 114 -8.37 -0.41 -0.99
CA TYR A 114 -8.29 0.86 -1.70
C TYR A 114 -9.02 0.75 -3.04
N SER A 115 -9.96 1.67 -3.25
CA SER A 115 -10.72 1.82 -4.47
C SER A 115 -10.61 3.23 -5.01
N VAL A 116 -10.70 3.39 -6.32
CA VAL A 116 -10.96 4.68 -6.96
C VAL A 116 -12.44 4.77 -7.27
N THR A 117 -13.08 5.84 -6.81
CA THR A 117 -14.49 6.15 -7.11
C THR A 117 -14.55 7.40 -7.96
N ASP A 118 -15.38 7.43 -9.00
CA ASP A 118 -15.57 8.62 -9.82
C ASP A 118 -16.85 9.40 -9.50
N SER A 119 -16.95 10.62 -10.02
CA SER A 119 -18.13 11.48 -9.87
C SER A 119 -19.42 10.93 -10.48
N LYS A 120 -19.34 9.85 -11.27
CA LYS A 120 -20.48 9.13 -11.84
C LYS A 120 -20.91 7.94 -10.98
N GLY A 121 -20.23 7.70 -9.85
CA GLY A 121 -20.52 6.61 -8.92
C GLY A 121 -19.89 5.27 -9.32
N VAL A 122 -19.01 5.22 -10.32
CA VAL A 122 -18.26 4.01 -10.66
C VAL A 122 -17.16 3.82 -9.62
N LYS A 123 -17.14 2.65 -8.98
CA LYS A 123 -16.12 2.27 -7.99
C LYS A 123 -15.31 1.08 -8.50
N VAL A 124 -13.99 1.24 -8.57
CA VAL A 124 -13.05 0.20 -8.97
C VAL A 124 -12.11 -0.10 -7.81
N THR A 125 -12.11 -1.35 -7.33
CA THR A 125 -11.14 -1.80 -6.33
C THR A 125 -9.79 -2.01 -6.99
N MET A 126 -8.79 -1.27 -6.51
CA MET A 126 -7.42 -1.34 -7.01
C MET A 126 -6.61 -2.36 -6.21
N TYR A 127 -6.68 -2.29 -4.89
CA TYR A 127 -5.95 -3.17 -3.99
C TYR A 127 -6.82 -3.64 -2.83
N HIS A 128 -6.63 -4.90 -2.47
CA HIS A 128 -7.01 -5.46 -1.18
C HIS A 128 -5.73 -6.03 -0.57
N ILE A 129 -5.33 -5.50 0.58
CA ILE A 129 -4.11 -5.91 1.30
C ILE A 129 -4.46 -6.38 2.70
N SER A 130 -3.72 -7.38 3.15
CA SER A 130 -3.74 -7.90 4.52
C SER A 130 -2.40 -7.63 5.22
N ILE A 131 -2.34 -7.87 6.53
CA ILE A 131 -1.06 -7.84 7.27
C ILE A 131 -0.03 -8.81 6.71
N THR A 132 -0.45 -9.91 6.10
CA THR A 132 0.46 -10.87 5.43
C THR A 132 1.11 -10.25 4.19
N ASP A 133 0.35 -9.48 3.41
CA ASP A 133 0.91 -8.76 2.26
C ASP A 133 1.92 -7.70 2.71
N ILE A 134 1.61 -7.00 3.81
CA ILE A 134 2.47 -5.98 4.39
C ILE A 134 3.77 -6.64 4.90
N ALA A 135 3.65 -7.72 5.67
CA ALA A 135 4.80 -8.47 6.18
C ALA A 135 5.64 -9.14 5.09
N PHE A 136 5.07 -9.40 3.91
CA PHE A 136 5.82 -9.96 2.80
C PHE A 136 6.74 -8.93 2.13
N VAL A 137 6.35 -7.65 2.12
CA VAL A 137 7.14 -6.61 1.43
C VAL A 137 8.16 -5.94 2.34
N PHE A 138 7.95 -5.90 3.66
CA PHE A 138 8.92 -5.41 4.65
C PHE A 138 9.90 -6.51 5.10
#